data_AF-A0A1I3D153-F1
#
_entry.id   AF-A0A1I3D153-F1
#
_cell.length_a   1.000
_cell.length_b   1.000
_cell.length_c   1.000
_cell.angle_alpha   90.00
_cell.angle_beta   90.00
_cell.angle_gamma   90.00
#
_symmetry.space_group_name_H-M   'P 1'
#
loop_
_entity.id
_entity.type
_entity.pdbx_description
1 polymer ?
#
loop_
_entity_poly.entity_id
_entity_poly.type
_entity_poly.pdbx_seq_one_letter_code
_entity_poly.pdbx_strand_id
1 'polypeptide(L)'
;MVKKKKVPSSYTILFSIIFVMALLTWIVPAGAYQVDDANQLIPGTYHTIEQNQQGIWDVLKAPVIGMLGDEETSAAMPVSLFILVIGGFLGVVNATRSLDAGIGSIVEKHKGKEKSLIIILMILFSLGGTTFGMSEETLAFYPLLLPIMYSIGLDSLVAVGIILIGTTVGVLASTVNPFATGVASQAAGISPGQGIFWRIVLWVILTAVGIMYVYSYASKIEKDTSKSLVYDHREQDLKDFQMVETESMNKNQKKVISLFIGTFIIMILA
;
A
#
# COMPACT_ATOMS: atom_id res chain seq x y z
N MET A 1 20.25 26.71 -8.74
CA MET A 1 18.95 26.03 -8.56
C MET A 1 18.66 25.17 -9.77
N VAL A 2 18.81 23.85 -9.67
CA VAL A 2 18.42 22.94 -10.76
C VAL A 2 16.89 22.97 -10.83
N LYS A 3 16.32 23.37 -11.98
CA LYS A 3 14.87 23.25 -12.24
C LYS A 3 14.50 21.78 -12.02
N LYS A 4 13.77 21.46 -10.94
CA LYS A 4 13.13 20.15 -10.77
C LYS A 4 12.19 19.97 -11.96
N LYS A 5 12.52 19.04 -12.87
CA LYS A 5 11.58 18.59 -13.90
C LYS A 5 10.33 18.10 -13.15
N LYS A 6 9.18 18.76 -13.38
CA LYS A 6 7.92 18.30 -12.83
C LYS A 6 7.62 16.94 -13.45
N VAL A 7 7.48 15.92 -12.62
CA VAL A 7 7.02 14.60 -13.07
C VAL A 7 5.60 14.80 -13.61
N PRO A 8 5.26 14.24 -14.79
CA PRO A 8 3.91 14.32 -15.33
C PRO A 8 2.91 13.69 -14.34
N SER A 9 1.65 14.14 -14.38
CA SER A 9 0.61 13.51 -13.56
C SER A 9 0.37 12.06 -14.00
N SER A 10 -0.17 11.23 -13.10
CA SER A 10 -0.55 9.85 -13.44
C SER A 10 -1.48 9.81 -14.66
N TYR A 11 -2.42 10.77 -14.77
CA TYR A 11 -3.28 10.89 -15.95
C TYR A 11 -2.47 11.14 -17.22
N THR A 12 -1.51 12.07 -17.20
CA THR A 12 -0.65 12.34 -18.36
C THR A 12 0.13 11.10 -18.76
N ILE A 13 0.66 10.35 -17.81
CA ILE A 13 1.39 9.11 -18.08
C ILE A 13 0.46 8.08 -18.72
N LEU A 14 -0.72 7.83 -18.12
CA LEU A 14 -1.68 6.85 -18.63
C LEU A 14 -2.17 7.20 -20.04
N PHE A 15 -2.55 8.45 -20.30
CA PHE A 15 -2.96 8.89 -21.64
C PHE A 15 -1.81 8.79 -22.65
N SER A 16 -0.58 9.09 -22.23
CA SER A 16 0.59 8.94 -23.09
C SER A 16 0.83 7.47 -23.45
N ILE A 17 0.66 6.55 -22.50
CA ILE A 17 0.77 5.11 -22.74
C ILE A 17 -0.30 4.66 -23.73
N ILE A 18 -1.57 5.04 -23.55
CA ILE A 18 -2.66 4.70 -24.48
C ILE A 18 -2.32 5.19 -25.89
N PHE A 19 -1.86 6.44 -26.02
CA PHE A 19 -1.50 7.02 -27.31
C PHE A 19 -0.34 6.28 -27.98
N VAL A 20 0.72 5.98 -27.22
CA VAL A 20 1.87 5.21 -27.73
C VAL A 20 1.45 3.80 -28.14
N MET A 21 0.65 3.11 -27.32
CA MET A 21 0.14 1.77 -27.64
C MET A 21 -0.70 1.78 -28.92
N ALA A 22 -1.56 2.79 -29.10
CA ALA A 22 -2.33 2.95 -30.32
C ALA A 22 -1.43 3.13 -31.56
N LEU A 23 -0.40 3.98 -31.49
CA LEU A 23 0.57 4.11 -32.60
C LEU A 23 1.32 2.80 -32.89
N LEU A 24 1.68 2.04 -31.84
CA LEU A 24 2.35 0.76 -32.01
C LEU A 24 1.49 -0.27 -32.75
N THR A 25 0.15 -0.19 -32.69
CA THR A 25 -0.72 -1.10 -33.45
C THR A 25 -0.59 -0.97 -34.97
N TRP A 26 0.00 0.13 -35.46
CA TRP A 26 0.27 0.34 -36.89
C TRP A 26 1.61 -0.27 -37.33
N ILE A 27 2.57 -0.38 -36.41
CA ILE A 27 3.96 -0.75 -36.69
C ILE A 27 4.23 -2.21 -36.30
N VAL A 28 3.67 -2.66 -35.18
CA VAL A 28 3.88 -4.00 -34.63
C VAL A 28 2.85 -4.96 -35.22
N PRO A 29 3.26 -6.04 -35.90
CA PRO A 29 2.32 -7.03 -36.43
C PRO A 29 1.49 -7.66 -35.31
N ALA A 30 0.18 -7.78 -35.54
CA ALA A 30 -0.72 -8.46 -34.62
C ALA A 30 -0.41 -9.98 -34.62
N GLY A 31 -0.38 -10.61 -33.45
CA GLY A 31 -0.13 -12.03 -33.35
C GLY A 31 -0.87 -12.67 -32.20
N ALA A 32 -1.19 -13.95 -32.35
CA ALA A 32 -1.93 -14.75 -31.38
C ALA A 32 -1.26 -16.11 -31.19
N TYR A 33 -1.53 -16.73 -30.04
CA TYR A 33 -1.24 -18.14 -29.78
C TYR A 33 -2.52 -18.93 -29.88
N GLN A 34 -2.42 -20.21 -30.23
CA GLN A 34 -3.56 -21.11 -30.08
C GLN A 34 -3.83 -21.36 -28.59
N VAL A 35 -5.10 -21.54 -28.26
CA VAL A 35 -5.55 -21.94 -26.92
C VAL A 35 -6.03 -23.38 -26.95
N ASP A 36 -5.81 -24.11 -25.86
CA ASP A 36 -6.37 -25.45 -25.67
C ASP A 36 -7.82 -25.41 -25.16
N ASP A 37 -8.42 -26.59 -24.92
CA ASP A 37 -9.79 -26.72 -24.39
C ASP A 37 -9.96 -26.11 -22.98
N ALA A 38 -8.86 -25.85 -22.27
CA ALA A 38 -8.83 -25.18 -20.98
C ALA A 38 -8.51 -23.67 -21.09
N ASN A 39 -8.53 -23.11 -22.30
CA ASN A 39 -8.22 -21.72 -22.62
C ASN A 39 -6.78 -21.30 -22.24
N GLN A 40 -5.82 -22.24 -22.25
CA GLN A 40 -4.40 -21.98 -21.98
C GLN A 40 -3.60 -21.84 -23.28
N LEU A 41 -2.64 -20.91 -23.29
CA LEU A 41 -1.80 -20.65 -24.47
C LEU A 41 -0.86 -21.83 -24.76
N ILE A 42 -0.84 -22.32 -26.00
CA ILE A 42 0.00 -23.44 -26.43
C ILE A 42 1.37 -22.92 -26.90
N PRO A 43 2.49 -23.29 -26.24
CA PRO A 43 3.83 -22.85 -26.63
C PRO A 43 4.18 -23.24 -28.09
N GLY A 44 4.86 -22.35 -28.82
CA GLY A 44 5.29 -22.59 -30.19
C GLY A 44 4.23 -22.41 -31.28
N THR A 45 2.99 -22.05 -30.93
CA THR A 45 1.87 -21.86 -31.87
C THR A 45 1.64 -20.40 -32.29
N TYR A 46 2.63 -19.54 -32.04
CA TYR A 46 2.54 -18.13 -32.42
C TYR A 46 2.34 -17.98 -33.93
N HIS A 47 1.33 -17.22 -34.32
CA HIS A 47 1.07 -16.88 -35.71
C HIS A 47 0.56 -15.44 -35.81
N THR A 48 0.79 -14.83 -36.97
CA THR A 48 0.32 -13.49 -37.28
C THR A 48 -1.16 -13.54 -37.63
N ILE A 49 -1.91 -12.53 -37.18
CA ILE A 49 -3.34 -12.37 -37.48
C ILE A 49 -3.59 -11.07 -38.24
N GLU A 50 -4.83 -10.87 -38.67
CA GLU A 50 -5.23 -9.61 -39.30
C GLU A 50 -4.99 -8.43 -38.34
N GLN A 51 -4.45 -7.35 -38.89
CA GLN A 51 -3.99 -6.22 -38.10
C GLN A 51 -5.17 -5.35 -37.65
N ASN A 52 -5.36 -5.19 -36.34
CA ASN A 52 -6.41 -4.33 -35.76
C ASN A 52 -5.85 -2.96 -35.36
N GLN A 53 -5.72 -2.07 -36.34
CA GLN A 53 -5.13 -0.73 -36.17
C GLN A 53 -6.07 0.18 -35.38
N GLN A 54 -5.58 0.76 -34.29
CA GLN A 54 -6.39 1.63 -33.44
C GLN A 54 -6.45 3.05 -33.98
N GLY A 55 -7.66 3.60 -34.09
CA GLY A 55 -7.91 4.96 -34.54
C GLY A 55 -7.97 5.98 -33.40
N ILE A 56 -8.12 7.26 -33.75
CA ILE A 56 -8.25 8.36 -32.78
C ILE A 56 -9.47 8.15 -31.87
N TRP A 57 -10.57 7.64 -32.43
CA TRP A 57 -11.78 7.38 -31.64
C TRP A 57 -11.61 6.23 -30.65
N ASP A 58 -10.80 5.23 -30.97
CA ASP A 58 -10.55 4.10 -30.07
C ASP A 58 -9.70 4.55 -28.88
N VAL A 59 -8.71 5.42 -29.12
CA VAL A 59 -7.94 6.09 -28.05
C VAL A 59 -8.85 6.89 -27.11
N LEU A 60 -9.82 7.62 -27.66
CA LEU A 60 -10.75 8.43 -26.85
C LEU A 60 -11.80 7.59 -26.12
N LYS A 61 -12.23 6.46 -26.71
CA LYS A 61 -13.15 5.49 -26.08
C LYS A 61 -12.46 4.61 -25.04
N ALA A 62 -11.15 4.38 -25.15
CA ALA A 62 -10.42 3.44 -24.31
C ALA A 62 -10.63 3.63 -22.78
N PRO A 63 -10.67 4.85 -22.21
CA PRO A 63 -10.98 5.02 -20.78
C PRO A 63 -12.41 4.58 -20.42
N VAL A 64 -13.38 4.79 -21.33
CA VAL A 64 -14.77 4.39 -21.13
C VAL A 64 -14.91 2.87 -21.21
N ILE A 65 -14.30 2.25 -22.22
CA ILE A 65 -14.26 0.79 -22.38
C ILE A 65 -13.52 0.14 -21.20
N GLY A 66 -12.38 0.68 -20.78
CA GLY A 66 -11.66 0.18 -19.61
C GLY A 66 -12.49 0.24 -18.33
N MET A 67 -13.35 1.25 -18.17
CA MET A 67 -14.24 1.37 -17.01
C MET A 67 -15.44 0.42 -17.11
N LEU A 68 -16.17 0.43 -18.24
CA LEU A 68 -17.44 -0.29 -18.41
C LEU A 68 -17.30 -1.74 -18.87
N GLY A 69 -16.16 -2.08 -19.47
CA GLY A 69 -15.93 -3.31 -20.21
C GLY A 69 -16.61 -3.33 -21.59
N ASP A 70 -16.22 -4.30 -22.40
CA ASP A 70 -16.86 -4.69 -23.65
C ASP A 70 -16.68 -6.21 -23.89
N GLU A 71 -16.89 -6.70 -25.12
CA GLU A 71 -16.75 -8.12 -25.46
C GLU A 71 -15.30 -8.64 -25.29
N GLU A 72 -14.29 -7.77 -25.42
CA GLU A 72 -12.87 -8.15 -25.37
C GLU A 72 -12.16 -7.68 -24.09
N THR A 73 -12.73 -6.70 -23.39
CA THR A 73 -12.12 -6.01 -22.25
C THR A 73 -12.96 -6.16 -21.00
N SER A 74 -12.37 -6.69 -19.93
CA SER A 74 -13.00 -6.73 -18.61
C SER A 74 -13.21 -5.33 -18.01
N ALA A 75 -14.38 -5.08 -17.42
CA ALA A 75 -14.70 -3.81 -16.78
C ALA A 75 -13.86 -3.57 -15.50
N ALA A 76 -13.30 -2.36 -15.36
CA ALA A 76 -12.67 -1.90 -14.10
C ALA A 76 -13.68 -1.40 -13.06
N MET A 77 -14.97 -1.26 -13.40
CA MET A 77 -16.01 -0.77 -12.51
C MET A 77 -16.16 -1.58 -11.20
N PRO A 78 -16.13 -2.93 -11.18
CA PRO A 78 -16.22 -3.69 -9.93
C PRO A 78 -15.06 -3.38 -8.98
N VAL A 79 -13.84 -3.27 -9.53
CA VAL A 79 -12.65 -2.88 -8.75
C VAL A 79 -12.83 -1.44 -8.25
N SER A 80 -13.24 -0.51 -9.09
CA SER A 80 -13.44 0.90 -8.72
C SER A 80 -14.47 1.08 -7.59
N LEU A 81 -15.60 0.36 -7.66
CA LEU A 81 -16.62 0.36 -6.62
C LEU A 81 -16.11 -0.26 -5.33
N PHE A 82 -15.37 -1.37 -5.41
CA PHE A 82 -14.75 -2.00 -4.26
C PHE A 82 -13.78 -1.04 -3.54
N ILE A 83 -12.93 -0.33 -4.29
CA ILE A 83 -12.02 0.69 -3.75
C ILE A 83 -12.80 1.83 -3.09
N LEU A 84 -13.87 2.31 -3.73
CA LEU A 84 -14.72 3.37 -3.18
C LEU A 84 -15.36 2.95 -1.85
N VAL A 85 -15.87 1.72 -1.76
CA VAL A 85 -16.48 1.18 -0.54
C VAL A 85 -15.45 1.03 0.57
N ILE A 86 -14.26 0.50 0.26
CA ILE A 86 -13.15 0.43 1.22
C ILE A 86 -12.75 1.83 1.70
N GLY A 87 -12.61 2.78 0.78
CA GLY A 87 -12.28 4.17 1.11
C GLY A 87 -13.34 4.83 2.00
N GLY A 88 -14.63 4.59 1.73
CA GLY A 88 -15.73 5.07 2.57
C GLY A 88 -15.72 4.46 3.97
N PHE A 89 -15.51 3.14 4.05
CA PHE A 89 -15.36 2.41 5.31
C PHE A 89 -14.18 2.92 6.14
N LEU A 90 -13.01 3.08 5.51
CA LEU A 90 -11.82 3.66 6.14
C LEU A 90 -12.04 5.12 6.55
N GLY A 91 -12.75 5.89 5.75
CA GLY A 91 -13.16 7.25 6.06
C GLY A 91 -13.97 7.33 7.36
N VAL A 92 -14.93 6.42 7.55
CA VAL A 92 -15.72 6.33 8.80
C VAL A 92 -14.81 5.95 9.98
N VAL A 93 -13.95 4.95 9.82
CA VAL A 93 -13.03 4.52 10.89
C VAL A 93 -12.06 5.64 11.28
N ASN A 94 -11.53 6.38 10.31
CA ASN A 94 -10.66 7.53 10.56
C ASN A 94 -11.41 8.70 11.21
N ALA A 95 -12.65 8.98 10.79
CA ALA A 95 -13.48 10.03 11.40
C ALA A 95 -13.76 9.78 12.89
N THR A 96 -13.81 8.51 13.32
CA THR A 96 -13.96 8.15 14.74
C THR A 96 -12.67 8.28 15.56
N ARG A 97 -11.53 8.58 14.90
CA ARG A 97 -10.19 8.60 15.49
C ARG A 97 -9.83 7.30 16.23
N SER A 98 -10.44 6.19 15.81
CA SER A 98 -10.26 4.90 16.48
C SER A 98 -8.85 4.37 16.29
N LEU A 99 -8.28 4.52 15.08
CA LEU A 99 -6.90 4.11 14.80
C LEU A 99 -5.90 4.97 15.59
N ASP A 100 -6.10 6.29 15.66
CA ASP A 100 -5.29 7.21 16.47
C ASP A 100 -5.26 6.76 17.95
N ALA A 101 -6.45 6.55 18.53
CA ALA A 101 -6.59 6.14 19.93
C ALA A 101 -6.03 4.74 20.19
N GLY A 102 -6.16 3.83 19.21
CA GLY A 102 -5.56 2.50 19.26
C GLY A 102 -4.03 2.55 19.33
N ILE A 103 -3.40 3.32 18.45
CA ILE A 103 -1.94 3.50 18.46
C ILE A 103 -1.49 4.26 19.70
N GLY A 104 -2.15 5.35 20.08
CA GLY A 104 -1.87 6.08 21.31
C GLY A 104 -1.93 5.18 22.56
N SER A 105 -2.91 4.27 22.61
CA SER A 105 -3.01 3.28 23.71
C SER A 105 -1.86 2.27 23.71
N ILE A 106 -1.38 1.84 22.54
CA ILE A 106 -0.21 0.95 22.43
C ILE A 106 1.04 1.68 22.93
N VAL A 107 1.21 2.94 22.54
CA VAL A 107 2.33 3.79 22.92
C VAL A 107 2.36 3.99 24.43
N GLU A 108 1.23 4.40 25.03
CA GLU A 108 1.11 4.60 26.47
C GLU A 108 1.51 3.34 27.26
N LYS A 109 1.02 2.18 26.80
CA LYS A 109 1.31 0.88 27.42
C LYS A 109 2.78 0.46 27.30
N HIS A 110 3.53 1.02 26.35
CA HIS A 110 4.94 0.70 26.09
C HIS A 110 5.89 1.86 26.40
N LYS A 111 5.45 2.88 27.15
CA LYS A 111 6.36 3.90 27.71
C LYS A 111 7.50 3.23 28.50
N GLY A 112 8.74 3.64 28.26
CA GLY A 112 9.94 3.02 28.84
C GLY A 112 10.39 1.72 28.15
N LYS A 113 9.74 1.33 27.05
CA LYS A 113 10.10 0.19 26.19
C LYS A 113 10.08 0.60 24.72
N GLU A 114 10.78 1.68 24.42
CA GLU A 114 10.88 2.38 23.15
C GLU A 114 11.17 1.43 21.98
N LYS A 115 12.08 0.48 22.22
CA LYS A 115 12.46 -0.55 21.26
C LYS A 115 11.34 -1.53 20.90
N SER A 116 10.50 -1.85 21.88
CA SER A 116 9.33 -2.70 21.66
C SER A 116 8.28 -1.99 20.81
N LEU A 117 8.19 -0.67 20.93
CA LEU A 117 7.23 0.14 20.18
C LEU A 117 7.50 0.10 18.68
N ILE A 118 8.77 0.22 18.27
CA ILE A 118 9.18 0.11 16.86
C ILE A 118 8.73 -1.23 16.26
N ILE A 119 9.02 -2.34 16.96
CA ILE A 119 8.70 -3.69 16.51
C ILE A 119 7.18 -3.85 16.34
N ILE A 120 6.40 -3.47 17.37
CA ILE A 120 4.94 -3.64 17.37
C ILE A 120 4.31 -2.79 16.26
N LEU A 121 4.70 -1.52 16.15
CA LEU A 121 4.13 -0.63 15.14
C LEU A 121 4.47 -1.10 13.72
N MET A 122 5.71 -1.51 13.47
CA MET A 122 6.09 -2.02 12.15
C MET A 122 5.32 -3.29 11.76
N ILE A 123 5.08 -4.20 12.70
CA ILE A 123 4.21 -5.37 12.46
C ILE A 123 2.78 -4.91 12.13
N LEU A 124 2.24 -3.93 12.85
CA LEU A 124 0.89 -3.41 12.59
C LEU A 124 0.76 -2.73 11.23
N PHE A 125 1.69 -1.84 10.86
CA PHE A 125 1.70 -1.21 9.55
C PHE A 125 1.92 -2.23 8.43
N SER A 126 2.77 -3.23 8.66
CA SER A 126 2.97 -4.31 7.70
C SER A 126 1.73 -5.19 7.53
N LEU A 127 0.99 -5.45 8.61
CA LEU A 127 -0.32 -6.10 8.53
C LEU A 127 -1.29 -5.30 7.68
N GLY A 128 -1.37 -3.98 7.87
CA GLY A 128 -2.19 -3.11 7.01
C GLY A 128 -1.77 -3.18 5.54
N GLY A 129 -0.47 -3.11 5.27
CA GLY A 129 0.08 -3.19 3.90
C GLY A 129 -0.21 -4.53 3.22
N THR A 130 0.00 -5.65 3.92
CA THR A 130 -0.15 -7.00 3.32
C THR A 130 -1.60 -7.43 3.13
N THR A 131 -2.52 -6.89 3.93
CA THR A 131 -3.94 -7.29 3.90
C THR A 131 -4.79 -6.40 3.01
N PHE A 132 -4.63 -5.08 3.07
CA PHE A 132 -5.47 -4.14 2.33
C PHE A 132 -4.70 -3.06 1.60
N GLY A 133 -3.38 -3.18 1.50
CA GLY A 133 -2.57 -2.24 0.74
C GLY A 133 -2.43 -0.87 1.40
N MET A 134 -2.58 -0.78 2.73
CA MET A 134 -2.61 0.47 3.52
C MET A 134 -1.46 1.42 3.19
N SER A 135 -1.66 2.38 2.28
CA SER A 135 -0.62 3.31 1.82
C SER A 135 -1.07 4.74 2.02
N GLU A 136 -2.19 5.13 1.45
CA GLU A 136 -2.75 6.49 1.54
C GLU A 136 -3.19 6.83 2.97
N GLU A 137 -3.69 5.85 3.71
CA GLU A 137 -4.14 6.01 5.09
C GLU A 137 -2.97 6.27 6.05
N THR A 138 -1.75 5.91 5.64
CA THR A 138 -0.56 6.07 6.47
C THR A 138 -0.28 7.53 6.84
N LEU A 139 -0.71 8.46 5.99
CA LEU A 139 -0.48 9.90 6.14
C LEU A 139 -1.06 10.46 7.45
N ALA A 140 -2.20 9.90 7.91
CA ALA A 140 -2.85 10.31 9.15
C ALA A 140 -2.01 9.97 10.41
N PHE A 141 -1.08 9.03 10.31
CA PHE A 141 -0.30 8.55 11.45
C PHE A 141 0.98 9.34 11.70
N TYR A 142 1.46 10.13 10.73
CA TYR A 142 2.67 10.93 10.92
C TYR A 142 2.51 11.98 12.02
N PRO A 143 1.44 12.81 12.06
CA PRO A 143 1.24 13.78 13.13
C PRO A 143 1.13 13.15 14.53
N LEU A 144 0.75 11.87 14.60
CA LEU A 144 0.67 11.12 15.85
C LEU A 144 2.04 10.56 16.25
N LEU A 145 2.71 9.85 15.35
CA LEU A 145 3.96 9.14 15.67
C LEU A 145 5.18 10.04 15.75
N LEU A 146 5.21 11.17 15.05
CA LEU A 146 6.32 12.12 15.11
C LEU A 146 6.55 12.65 16.54
N PRO A 147 5.55 13.25 17.23
CA PRO A 147 5.70 13.65 18.63
C PRO A 147 6.12 12.53 19.56
N ILE A 148 5.58 11.32 19.34
CA ILE A 148 5.90 10.15 20.17
C ILE A 148 7.38 9.78 20.01
N MET A 149 7.89 9.67 18.79
CA MET A 149 9.30 9.34 18.56
C MET A 149 10.22 10.38 19.20
N TYR A 150 9.87 11.66 19.12
CA TYR A 150 10.64 12.72 19.78
C TYR A 150 10.58 12.64 21.30
N SER A 151 9.41 12.34 21.88
CA SER A 151 9.24 12.21 23.34
C SER A 151 10.09 11.12 23.97
N ILE A 152 10.41 10.09 23.19
CA ILE A 152 11.25 8.96 23.61
C ILE A 152 12.71 9.10 23.16
N GLY A 153 13.09 10.30 22.71
CA GLY A 153 14.47 10.64 22.38
C GLY A 153 14.94 10.23 20.98
N LEU A 154 14.07 9.65 20.15
CA LEU A 154 14.36 9.29 18.75
C LEU A 154 14.18 10.51 17.83
N ASP A 155 13.99 10.29 16.53
CA ASP A 155 13.86 11.35 15.51
C ASP A 155 12.72 11.09 14.52
N SER A 156 12.50 12.06 13.64
CA SER A 156 11.46 12.01 12.60
C SER A 156 11.67 10.86 11.61
N LEU A 157 12.92 10.50 11.30
CA LEU A 157 13.24 9.40 10.39
C LEU A 157 12.85 8.04 10.97
N VAL A 158 12.90 7.84 12.28
CA VAL A 158 12.36 6.62 12.90
C VAL A 158 10.84 6.55 12.71
N ALA A 159 10.11 7.65 12.94
CA ALA A 159 8.65 7.68 12.73
C ALA A 159 8.29 7.35 11.27
N VAL A 160 8.97 8.02 10.34
CA VAL A 160 8.82 7.78 8.90
C VAL A 160 9.19 6.34 8.54
N GLY A 161 10.28 5.82 9.09
CA GLY A 161 10.73 4.45 8.87
C GLY A 161 9.71 3.41 9.32
N ILE A 162 9.14 3.59 10.53
CA ILE A 162 8.11 2.68 11.06
C ILE A 162 6.93 2.60 10.10
N ILE A 163 6.41 3.76 9.68
CA ILE A 163 5.21 3.85 8.84
C ILE A 163 5.52 3.38 7.42
N LEU A 164 6.45 4.06 6.75
CA LEU A 164 6.75 3.88 5.33
C LEU A 164 7.28 2.47 5.05
N ILE A 165 8.30 2.02 5.80
CA ILE A 165 8.91 0.70 5.57
C ILE A 165 7.95 -0.38 6.03
N GLY A 166 7.31 -0.24 7.19
CA GLY A 166 6.34 -1.20 7.70
C GLY A 166 5.24 -1.49 6.69
N THR A 167 4.55 -0.45 6.22
CA THR A 167 3.53 -0.56 5.16
C THR A 167 4.11 -1.17 3.88
N THR A 168 5.25 -0.65 3.39
CA THR A 168 5.76 -1.01 2.07
C THR A 168 6.23 -2.46 2.02
N VAL A 169 6.87 -2.99 3.07
CA VAL A 169 7.21 -4.43 3.12
C VAL A 169 5.96 -5.31 3.20
N GLY A 170 4.90 -4.81 3.85
CA GLY A 170 3.59 -5.47 3.82
C GLY A 170 3.03 -5.56 2.39
N VAL A 171 3.00 -4.43 1.67
CA VAL A 171 2.56 -4.38 0.27
C VAL A 171 3.46 -5.23 -0.63
N LEU A 172 4.77 -5.26 -0.38
CA LEU A 172 5.70 -6.08 -1.16
C LEU A 172 5.41 -7.58 -1.01
N ALA A 173 5.00 -8.03 0.17
CA ALA A 173 4.64 -9.43 0.41
C ALA A 173 3.20 -9.77 -0.03
N SER A 174 2.26 -8.82 0.11
CA SER A 174 0.87 -8.87 -0.34
C SER A 174 0.19 -10.24 -0.17
N THR A 175 -0.01 -10.69 1.06
CA THR A 175 -0.67 -11.98 1.34
C THR A 175 -2.05 -12.08 0.72
N VAL A 176 -2.92 -11.12 1.02
CA VAL A 176 -4.34 -11.06 0.63
C VAL A 176 -4.76 -9.67 0.15
N ASN A 177 -3.79 -8.80 -0.09
CA ASN A 177 -3.98 -7.46 -0.61
C ASN A 177 -4.81 -7.48 -1.92
N PRO A 178 -6.03 -6.94 -1.94
CA PRO A 178 -6.90 -6.99 -3.12
C PRO A 178 -6.37 -6.14 -4.27
N PHE A 179 -5.57 -5.11 -3.98
CA PHE A 179 -4.99 -4.21 -4.98
C PHE A 179 -3.79 -4.81 -5.72
N ALA A 180 -3.15 -5.83 -5.16
CA ALA A 180 -1.98 -6.48 -5.72
C ALA A 180 -2.27 -7.94 -6.04
N THR A 181 -2.30 -8.79 -5.00
CA THR A 181 -2.52 -10.23 -5.14
C THR A 181 -3.92 -10.55 -5.66
N GLY A 182 -4.95 -9.81 -5.25
CA GLY A 182 -6.31 -10.01 -5.76
C GLY A 182 -6.39 -9.85 -7.28
N VAL A 183 -5.92 -8.70 -7.79
CA VAL A 183 -5.87 -8.42 -9.24
C VAL A 183 -5.01 -9.44 -9.98
N ALA A 184 -3.81 -9.75 -9.46
CA ALA A 184 -2.91 -10.70 -10.11
C ALA A 184 -3.50 -12.12 -10.17
N SER A 185 -4.16 -12.57 -9.10
CA SER A 185 -4.83 -13.87 -9.06
C SER A 185 -6.02 -13.92 -10.02
N GLN A 186 -6.80 -12.84 -10.12
CA GLN A 186 -7.89 -12.74 -11.10
C GLN A 186 -7.37 -12.81 -12.54
N ALA A 187 -6.29 -12.06 -12.85
CA ALA A 187 -5.66 -12.09 -14.17
C ALA A 187 -5.07 -13.47 -14.51
N ALA A 188 -4.60 -14.20 -13.50
CA ALA A 188 -4.06 -15.55 -13.67
C ALA A 188 -5.13 -16.66 -13.60
N GLY A 189 -6.41 -16.34 -13.37
CA GLY A 189 -7.49 -17.32 -13.27
C GLY A 189 -7.37 -18.27 -12.06
N ILE A 190 -6.66 -17.86 -11.01
CA ILE A 190 -6.42 -18.67 -9.80
C ILE A 190 -7.08 -18.05 -8.56
N SER A 191 -7.29 -18.86 -7.52
CA SER A 191 -7.75 -18.35 -6.23
C SER A 191 -6.71 -17.40 -5.61
N PRO A 192 -7.12 -16.26 -5.00
CA PRO A 192 -6.23 -15.41 -4.20
C PRO A 192 -5.50 -16.16 -3.08
N GLY A 193 -6.10 -17.21 -2.54
CA GLY A 193 -5.49 -18.05 -1.50
C GLY A 193 -4.38 -18.99 -2.00
N GLN A 194 -4.27 -19.19 -3.31
CA GLN A 194 -3.24 -20.06 -3.87
C GLN A 194 -1.85 -19.44 -3.65
N GLY A 195 -0.97 -20.19 -2.98
CA GLY A 195 0.38 -19.72 -2.62
C GLY A 195 0.45 -18.89 -1.32
N ILE A 196 -0.64 -18.78 -0.55
CA ILE A 196 -0.69 -17.96 0.67
C ILE A 196 0.41 -18.30 1.69
N PHE A 197 0.76 -19.59 1.82
CA PHE A 197 1.84 -20.03 2.71
C PHE A 197 3.16 -19.34 2.38
N TRP A 198 3.57 -19.35 1.12
CA TRP A 198 4.81 -18.72 0.68
C TRP A 198 4.77 -17.19 0.82
N ARG A 199 3.60 -16.57 0.62
CA ARG A 199 3.42 -15.13 0.86
C ARG A 199 3.54 -14.78 2.34
N ILE A 200 3.02 -15.61 3.25
CA ILE A 200 3.18 -15.44 4.70
C ILE A 200 4.66 -15.57 5.09
N VAL A 201 5.36 -16.59 4.56
CA VAL A 201 6.80 -16.77 4.81
C VAL A 201 7.58 -15.54 4.32
N LEU A 202 7.31 -15.07 3.10
CA LEU A 202 7.94 -13.87 2.55
C LEU A 202 7.62 -12.63 3.39
N TRP A 203 6.37 -12.46 3.81
CA TRP A 203 5.93 -11.37 4.68
C TRP A 203 6.69 -11.35 6.00
N VAL A 204 6.82 -12.48 6.68
CA VAL A 204 7.56 -12.59 7.94
C VAL A 204 9.03 -12.21 7.74
N ILE A 205 9.67 -12.72 6.68
CA ILE A 205 11.08 -12.43 6.38
C ILE A 205 11.28 -10.94 6.09
N LEU A 206 10.47 -10.37 5.19
CA LEU A 206 10.60 -8.97 4.79
C LEU A 206 10.28 -8.01 5.95
N THR A 207 9.29 -8.35 6.77
CA THR A 207 8.95 -7.59 7.98
C THR A 207 10.10 -7.63 8.98
N ALA A 208 10.71 -8.80 9.21
CA ALA A 208 11.88 -8.92 10.08
C ALA A 208 13.07 -8.09 9.57
N VAL A 209 13.34 -8.12 8.25
CA VAL A 209 14.40 -7.30 7.63
C VAL A 209 14.10 -5.80 7.79
N GLY A 210 12.87 -5.37 7.53
CA GLY A 210 12.44 -3.98 7.73
C GLY A 210 12.59 -3.52 9.18
N ILE A 211 12.17 -4.36 10.14
CA ILE A 211 12.35 -4.12 11.56
C ILE A 211 13.82 -3.98 11.91
N MET A 212 14.67 -4.93 11.49
CA MET A 212 16.11 -4.88 11.77
C MET A 212 16.74 -3.58 11.25
N TYR A 213 16.34 -3.12 10.06
CA TYR A 213 16.84 -1.89 9.47
C TYR A 213 16.47 -0.65 10.30
N VAL A 214 15.18 -0.44 10.59
CA VAL A 214 14.71 0.73 11.37
C VAL A 214 15.21 0.66 12.80
N TYR A 215 15.18 -0.51 13.42
CA TYR A 215 15.63 -0.72 14.79
C TYR A 215 17.13 -0.45 14.95
N SER A 216 17.95 -0.85 13.97
CA SER A 216 19.38 -0.58 13.98
C SER A 216 19.68 0.92 13.89
N TYR A 217 18.88 1.66 13.12
CA TYR A 217 18.97 3.11 13.04
C TYR A 217 18.55 3.78 14.36
N ALA A 218 17.39 3.43 14.91
CA ALA A 218 16.89 3.94 16.18
C ALA A 218 17.87 3.68 17.34
N SER A 219 18.46 2.48 17.39
CA SER A 219 19.44 2.11 18.42
C SER A 219 20.75 2.93 18.36
N LYS A 220 21.08 3.54 17.22
CA LYS A 220 22.24 4.46 17.11
C LYS A 220 21.90 5.81 17.73
N ILE A 221 20.72 6.34 17.45
CA ILE A 221 20.24 7.64 17.95
C ILE A 221 20.02 7.60 19.45
N GLU A 222 19.42 6.52 19.95
CA GLU A 222 19.18 6.33 21.39
C GLU A 222 20.50 6.37 22.19
N LYS A 223 21.59 5.83 21.65
CA LYS A 223 22.92 5.87 22.28
C LYS A 223 23.59 7.23 22.14
N ASP A 224 23.40 7.88 21.00
CA ASP A 224 24.05 9.15 20.66
C ASP A 224 23.18 9.90 19.64
N THR A 225 22.49 10.94 20.12
CA THR A 225 21.54 11.70 19.30
C THR A 225 22.22 12.44 18.14
N SER A 226 23.52 12.75 18.25
CA SER A 226 24.30 13.40 17.17
C SER A 226 24.44 12.54 15.92
N LYS A 227 24.16 11.22 16.03
CA LYS A 227 24.18 10.27 14.91
C LYS A 227 22.89 10.26 14.09
N SER A 228 21.89 11.05 14.46
CA SER A 228 20.70 11.24 13.63
C SER A 228 21.10 11.88 12.29
N LEU A 229 20.58 11.34 11.19
CA LEU A 229 20.80 11.91 9.86
C LEU A 229 20.07 13.25 9.65
N VAL A 230 19.16 13.59 10.57
CA VAL A 230 18.40 14.85 10.61
C VAL A 230 18.72 15.64 11.88
N TYR A 231 19.91 15.45 12.45
CA TYR A 231 20.32 16.11 13.69
C TYR A 231 20.23 17.63 13.60
N ASP A 232 20.59 18.22 12.46
CA ASP A 232 20.56 19.67 12.23
C ASP A 232 19.16 20.28 12.40
N HIS A 233 18.10 19.48 12.22
CA HIS A 233 16.72 19.94 12.34
C HIS A 233 16.12 19.63 13.72
N ARG A 234 16.84 18.93 14.60
CA ARG A 234 16.30 18.38 15.84
C ARG A 234 15.67 19.43 16.76
N GLU A 235 16.31 20.59 16.91
CA GLU A 235 15.79 21.64 17.79
C GLU A 235 14.47 22.20 17.26
N GLN A 236 14.35 22.36 15.95
CA GLN A 236 13.12 22.79 15.31
C GLN A 236 12.04 21.71 15.40
N ASP A 237 12.38 20.47 15.06
CA ASP A 237 11.45 19.34 15.13
C ASP A 237 10.91 19.12 16.56
N LEU A 238 11.72 19.31 17.61
CA LEU A 238 11.26 19.25 19.00
C LEU A 238 10.23 20.35 19.34
N LYS A 239 10.32 21.52 18.71
CA LYS A 239 9.35 22.60 18.86
C LYS A 239 8.08 22.32 18.05
N ASP A 240 8.23 21.78 16.84
CA ASP A 240 7.15 21.51 15.91
C ASP A 240 6.34 20.26 16.29
N PHE A 241 6.97 19.26 16.92
CA PHE A 241 6.37 17.98 17.31
C PHE A 241 6.28 17.79 18.82
N GLN A 242 5.67 18.77 19.51
CA GLN A 242 5.39 18.65 20.94
C GLN A 242 4.40 17.51 21.21
N MET A 243 4.58 16.84 22.35
CA MET A 243 3.71 15.76 22.79
C MET A 243 2.24 16.20 22.81
N VAL A 244 1.45 15.55 21.96
CA VAL A 244 -0.01 15.64 22.03
C VAL A 244 -0.47 14.64 23.08
N GLU A 245 -1.32 15.06 24.03
CA GLU A 245 -1.95 14.11 24.96
C GLU A 245 -2.72 13.05 24.17
N THR A 246 -2.25 11.81 24.25
CA THR A 246 -2.96 10.66 23.68
C THR A 246 -3.99 10.17 24.68
N GLU A 247 -5.26 10.43 24.42
CA GLU A 247 -6.35 9.87 25.21
C GLU A 247 -6.44 8.35 25.02
N SER A 248 -6.71 7.64 26.12
CA SER A 248 -6.93 6.20 26.08
C SER A 248 -8.20 5.87 25.29
N MET A 249 -8.17 4.77 24.54
CA MET A 249 -9.28 4.39 23.67
C MET A 249 -10.58 4.11 24.45
N ASN A 250 -11.65 4.81 24.06
CA ASN A 250 -12.97 4.66 24.68
C ASN A 250 -13.69 3.38 24.20
N LYS A 251 -14.82 3.04 24.83
CA LYS A 251 -15.58 1.81 24.51
C LYS A 251 -16.10 1.77 23.07
N ASN A 252 -16.45 2.92 22.50
CA ASN A 252 -16.96 2.98 21.13
C ASN A 252 -15.85 2.79 20.10
N GLN A 253 -14.69 3.42 20.32
CA GLN A 253 -13.50 3.23 19.48
C GLN A 253 -13.01 1.78 19.52
N LYS A 254 -13.06 1.12 20.68
CA LYS A 254 -12.79 -0.32 20.79
C LYS A 254 -13.72 -1.15 19.90
N LYS A 255 -15.02 -0.86 19.92
CA LYS A 255 -16.00 -1.54 19.05
C LYS A 255 -15.71 -1.30 17.58
N VAL A 256 -15.36 -0.07 17.20
CA VAL A 256 -14.98 0.28 15.82
C VAL A 256 -13.75 -0.52 15.38
N ILE A 257 -12.69 -0.60 16.19
CA ILE A 257 -11.51 -1.42 15.88
C ILE A 257 -11.90 -2.91 15.78
N SER A 258 -12.71 -3.42 16.70
CA SER A 258 -13.13 -4.83 16.65
C SER A 258 -13.96 -5.16 15.41
N LEU A 259 -14.88 -4.28 15.03
CA LEU A 259 -15.65 -4.40 13.79
C LEU A 259 -14.71 -4.31 12.58
N PHE A 260 -13.76 -3.38 12.61
CA PHE A 260 -12.76 -3.20 11.57
C PHE A 260 -11.96 -4.49 11.32
N ILE A 261 -11.36 -5.03 12.37
CA ILE A 261 -10.60 -6.28 12.31
C ILE A 261 -11.51 -7.45 11.87
N GLY A 262 -12.73 -7.51 12.41
CA GLY A 262 -13.72 -8.54 12.06
C GLY A 262 -14.09 -8.53 10.58
N THR A 263 -14.33 -7.35 10.00
CA THR A 263 -14.60 -7.18 8.56
C THR A 263 -13.44 -7.69 7.71
N PHE A 264 -12.21 -7.37 8.08
CA PHE A 264 -11.03 -7.88 7.36
C PHE A 264 -10.89 -9.40 7.45
N ILE A 265 -11.11 -9.98 8.64
CA ILE A 265 -11.08 -11.44 8.80
C ILE A 265 -12.14 -12.11 7.91
N ILE A 266 -13.37 -11.59 7.90
CA ILE A 266 -14.45 -12.11 7.05
C ILE A 266 -14.06 -11.99 5.58
N MET A 267 -13.55 -10.84 5.14
CA MET A 267 -13.11 -10.61 3.76
C MET A 267 -11.99 -11.55 3.32
N ILE A 268 -11.15 -12.01 4.24
CA ILE A 268 -10.06 -12.97 3.93
C ILE A 268 -10.57 -14.41 3.83
N LEU A 269 -11.62 -14.75 4.59
CA LEU A 269 -12.14 -16.12 4.70
C LEU A 269 -13.30 -16.43 3.75
N ALA A 270 -14.03 -15.41 3.30
CA ALA A 270 -15.16 -15.52 2.37
C ALA A 270 -14.72 -15.38 0.91
#